data_AF-A0A355WKU8-F1
#
_entry.id   AF-A0A355WKU8-F1
#
_cell.length_a   1.000
_cell.length_b   1.000
_cell.length_c   1.000
_cell.angle_alpha   90.00
_cell.angle_beta   90.00
_cell.angle_gamma   90.00
#
_symmetry.space_group_name_H-M   'P 1'
#
loop_
_entity.id
_entity.type
_entity.pdbx_description
1 polymer ?
#
loop_
_entity_poly.entity_id
_entity_poly.type
_entity_poly.pdbx_seq_one_letter_code
_entity_poly.pdbx_strand_id
1 'polypeptide(L)' 'KMVNQICIAGLLQGLSEGLHFAEKAGLDGQAVVDVIAHGAAGSWQMSNRYKTMLDDFFDMGFAVDWMRKDLG' A
#
# COMPACT_ATOMS: atom_id res chain seq x y z
N LYS A 1 6.23 0.84 19.49
CA LYS A 1 5.05 0.50 18.65
C LYS A 1 4.74 1.61 17.65
N MET A 2 4.63 2.88 18.06
CA MET A 2 4.36 4.01 17.13
C MET A 2 5.38 4.14 15.98
N VAL A 3 6.68 3.97 16.23
CA VAL A 3 7.72 3.99 15.18
C VAL A 3 7.41 2.97 14.05
N ASN A 4 6.94 1.78 14.40
CA ASN A 4 6.54 0.78 13.41
C ASN A 4 5.34 1.24 12.57
N GLN A 5 4.37 1.89 13.21
CA GLN A 5 3.18 2.41 12.54
C GLN A 5 3.51 3.57 11.61
N ILE A 6 4.46 4.43 11.98
CA ILE A 6 5.00 5.48 11.10
C ILE A 6 5.65 4.86 9.85
N CYS A 7 6.49 3.83 10.02
CA CYS A 7 7.09 3.13 8.89
C CYS A 7 6.04 2.47 7.98
N ILE A 8 5.05 1.79 8.57
CA ILE A 8 3.95 1.16 7.81
C ILE A 8 3.12 2.20 7.05
N ALA A 9 2.82 3.34 7.66
CA ALA A 9 2.10 4.43 7.01
C ALA A 9 2.85 4.94 5.77
N GLY A 10 4.17 5.14 5.88
CA GLY A 10 5.00 5.53 4.75
C GLY A 10 5.00 4.50 3.61
N LEU A 11 5.08 3.20 3.95
CA LEU A 11 4.99 2.13 2.95
C LEU A 11 3.63 2.09 2.24
N LEU A 12 2.54 2.23 2.99
CA LEU A 12 1.17 2.23 2.44
C LEU A 12 0.93 3.46 1.56
N GLN A 13 1.43 4.63 1.96
CA GLN A 13 1.33 5.85 1.16
C GLN A 13 2.09 5.68 -0.16
N GLY A 14 3.37 5.26 -0.10
CA GLY A 14 4.17 5.05 -1.30
C GLY A 14 3.58 3.99 -2.24
N LEU A 15 3.01 2.90 -1.69
CA LEU A 15 2.29 1.91 -2.47
C LEU A 15 1.06 2.51 -3.17
N SER A 16 0.25 3.28 -2.44
CA SER A 16 -0.96 3.91 -2.99
C SER A 16 -0.64 4.88 -4.12
N GLU A 17 0.38 5.73 -3.93
CA GLU A 17 0.85 6.67 -4.95
C GLU A 17 1.39 5.93 -6.19
N GLY A 18 2.17 4.86 -6.00
CA GLY A 18 2.72 4.05 -7.08
C GLY A 18 1.64 3.34 -7.91
N LEU A 19 0.64 2.75 -7.25
CA LEU A 19 -0.50 2.12 -7.92
C LEU A 19 -1.35 3.13 -8.68
N HIS A 20 -1.63 4.28 -8.08
CA HIS A 20 -2.37 5.35 -8.76
C HIS A 20 -1.62 5.89 -9.98
N PHE A 21 -0.30 6.04 -9.87
CA PHE A 21 0.53 6.42 -11.02
C PHE A 21 0.47 5.36 -12.13
N ALA A 22 0.56 4.07 -11.79
CA ALA A 22 0.45 2.98 -12.76
C ALA A 22 -0.89 3.00 -13.49
N GLU A 23 -1.99 3.20 -12.75
CA GLU A 23 -3.35 3.35 -13.30
C GLU A 23 -3.42 4.53 -14.29
N LYS A 24 -2.92 5.72 -13.89
CA LYS A 24 -2.89 6.91 -14.77
C LYS A 24 -2.01 6.74 -16.00
N ALA A 25 -0.95 5.95 -15.89
CA ALA A 25 -0.08 5.62 -17.01
C ALA A 25 -0.65 4.52 -17.93
N GLY A 26 -1.82 3.95 -17.61
CA GLY A 26 -2.44 2.86 -18.36
C GLY A 26 -1.69 1.53 -18.21
N LEU A 27 -0.93 1.36 -17.14
CA LEU A 27 -0.20 0.15 -16.83
C LEU A 27 -1.08 -0.85 -16.08
N ASP A 28 -0.82 -2.14 -16.28
CA ASP A 28 -1.40 -3.18 -15.44
C ASP A 28 -0.75 -3.14 -14.05
N GLY A 29 -1.49 -2.65 -13.05
CA GLY A 29 -1.01 -2.52 -11.69
C GLY A 29 -0.60 -3.85 -11.04
N GLN A 30 -1.24 -4.97 -11.41
CA GLN A 30 -0.86 -6.29 -10.94
C GLN A 30 0.52 -6.68 -11.48
N ALA A 31 0.73 -6.52 -12.79
CA ALA A 31 2.04 -6.77 -13.41
C ALA A 31 3.13 -5.86 -12.84
N VAL A 32 2.84 -4.59 -12.60
CA VAL A 32 3.77 -3.65 -11.95
C VAL A 32 4.19 -4.17 -10.57
N VAL A 33 3.24 -4.57 -9.73
CA VAL A 33 3.54 -5.09 -8.40
C VAL A 33 4.35 -6.37 -8.47
N ASP A 34 4.00 -7.32 -9.35
CA ASP A 34 4.71 -8.59 -9.46
C ASP A 34 6.20 -8.41 -9.84
N VAL A 35 6.51 -7.41 -10.66
CA VAL A 35 7.88 -7.06 -11.05
C VAL A 35 8.66 -6.45 -9.89
N ILE A 36 8.05 -5.54 -9.11
CA ILE A 36 8.79 -4.78 -8.08
C ILE A 36 8.76 -5.43 -6.69
N ALA A 37 7.80 -6.33 -6.41
CA ALA A 37 7.61 -6.95 -5.10
C ALA A 37 8.81 -7.79 -4.64
N HIS A 38 9.58 -8.32 -5.59
CA HIS A 38 10.79 -9.11 -5.31
C HIS A 38 12.08 -8.26 -5.30
N GLY A 39 11.97 -6.96 -5.60
CA GLY A 39 13.07 -6.01 -5.60
C GLY A 39 13.20 -5.23 -4.30
N ALA A 40 14.02 -4.18 -4.32
CA ALA A 40 14.26 -3.31 -3.16
C ALA A 40 13.01 -2.55 -2.66
N ALA A 41 11.97 -2.43 -3.51
CA ALA A 41 10.70 -1.81 -3.17
C ALA A 41 9.69 -2.77 -2.51
N GLY A 42 10.05 -4.05 -2.40
CA GLY A 42 9.19 -5.07 -1.80
C GLY A 42 8.88 -4.78 -0.33
N SER A 43 7.63 -5.02 0.07
CA SER A 43 7.22 -4.93 1.48
C SER A 43 6.05 -5.88 1.75
N TRP A 44 5.85 -6.23 3.03
CA TRP A 44 4.69 -7.04 3.43
C TRP A 44 3.37 -6.35 3.04
N GLN A 45 3.30 -5.02 3.15
CA GLN A 45 2.11 -4.27 2.76
C GLN A 45 1.85 -4.39 1.26
N MET A 46 2.89 -4.33 0.43
CA MET A 46 2.79 -4.54 -1.01
C MET A 46 2.25 -5.94 -1.33
N SER A 47 2.85 -7.00 -0.79
CA SER A 47 2.39 -8.37 -1.09
C SER A 47 0.96 -8.68 -0.62
N ASN A 48 0.48 -8.01 0.44
CA ASN A 48 -0.78 -8.34 1.08
C ASN A 48 -1.92 -7.36 0.84
N ARG A 49 -1.66 -6.12 0.37
CA ARG A 49 -2.67 -5.06 0.27
C ARG A 49 -2.93 -4.54 -1.14
N TYR A 50 -2.00 -4.75 -2.08
CA TYR A 50 -2.13 -4.18 -3.42
C TYR A 50 -3.39 -4.63 -4.17
N LYS A 51 -3.82 -5.89 -4.04
CA LYS A 51 -5.02 -6.41 -4.75
C LYS A 51 -6.28 -5.65 -4.37
N THR A 52 -6.52 -5.49 -3.06
CA THR A 52 -7.65 -4.70 -2.56
C THR A 52 -7.58 -3.24 -2.98
N MET A 53 -6.37 -2.68 -3.16
CA MET A 53 -6.20 -1.31 -3.66
C MET A 53 -6.48 -1.20 -5.16
N LEU A 54 -6.13 -2.22 -5.96
CA LEU A 54 -6.44 -2.28 -7.39
C LEU A 54 -7.92 -2.52 -7.65
N ASP A 55 -8.59 -3.26 -6.76
CA ASP A 55 -10.02 -3.57 -6.85
C ASP A 55 -10.92 -2.44 -6.28
N ASP A 56 -10.34 -1.29 -5.90
CA ASP A 56 -11.03 -0.18 -5.20
C ASP A 56 -11.84 -0.63 -3.96
N PHE A 57 -11.37 -1.69 -3.30
CA PHE A 57 -12.04 -2.30 -2.16
C PHE A 57 -11.30 -2.01 -0.85
N PHE A 58 -11.82 -1.06 -0.07
CA PHE A 58 -11.14 -0.52 1.12
C PHE A 58 -11.82 -0.88 2.45
N ASP A 59 -12.56 -1.99 2.53
CA ASP A 59 -13.23 -2.41 3.77
C ASP A 59 -12.25 -3.00 4.79
N MET A 60 -11.50 -2.11 5.45
CA MET A 60 -10.45 -2.45 6.42
C MET A 60 -10.88 -2.20 7.88
N GLY A 61 -12.17 -1.95 8.11
CA GLY A 61 -12.76 -1.73 9.44
C GLY A 61 -11.96 -0.73 10.31
N PHE A 62 -11.73 -1.11 11.57
CA PHE A 62 -11.07 -0.27 12.59
C PHE A 62 -9.56 -0.03 12.36
N ALA A 63 -8.95 -0.63 11.34
CA ALA A 63 -7.50 -0.50 11.11
C ALA A 63 -7.08 0.94 10.76
N VAL A 64 -7.93 1.66 10.04
CA VAL A 64 -7.67 3.06 9.67
C VAL A 64 -7.74 3.97 10.90
N ASP A 65 -8.74 3.75 11.77
CA ASP A 65 -8.91 4.55 12.99
C ASP A 65 -7.73 4.39 13.96
N TRP A 66 -7.18 3.18 14.06
CA TRP A 66 -6.00 2.91 14.90
C TRP A 66 -4.73 3.50 14.31
N MET A 67 -4.51 3.40 12.99
CA MET A 67 -3.37 4.06 12.36
C MET A 67 -3.43 5.57 12.54
N ARG A 68 -4.63 6.17 12.41
CA ARG A 68 -4.80 7.60 12.63
C ARG A 68 -4.53 8.00 14.08
N LYS A 69 -4.92 7.19 15.06
CA LYS A 69 -4.57 7.40 16.47
C LYS A 69 -3.06 7.33 16.72
N ASP A 70 -2.37 6.37 16.10
CA ASP A 70 -0.94 6.16 16.33
C ASP A 70 -0.05 7.22 15.64
N LEU A 71 -0.62 8.00 14.70
CA LEU A 71 0.02 9.12 14.02
C LEU A 71 -0.30 10.49 14.64
N GLY A 72 -1.15 10.54 15.68
CA GLY A 72 -1.65 11.75 16.33
C GLY A 72 -1.14 11.96 17.75
#